data_AF-A0A3Q3VSM2-F1
#
_entry.id   AF-A0A3Q3VSM2-F1
#
_cell.length_a   1.000
_cell.length_b   1.000
_cell.length_c   1.000
_cell.angle_alpha   90.00
_cell.angle_beta   90.00
_cell.angle_gamma   90.00
#
_symmetry.space_group_name_H-M   'P 1'
#
loop_
_entity.id
_entity.type
_entity.pdbx_description
1 polymer ?
#
loop_
_entity_poly.entity_id
_entity_poly.type
_entity_poly.pdbx_seq_one_letter_code
_entity_poly.pdbx_strand_id
1 'polypeptide(L)'
;MSVKTTTFSTVSSARGPSQGFSSRSFSGYGGYGVGGGRQTFAVRSSYGELGSSGAAFGYLGFGGGAGGGMANEVMAPITAVSVNKSLLAPLNLEIDPTIQAVRTQEKEQIKTLNNRFASFIDKVRYLEQQNKMLETKWKLLQEQTTSRSSIDAMFEAYIANLRKQLDNLGHEKVKLESDLHHMTGLVEDFKTKYEDEINKRNDCENNFVLIKKDTDAAYMIKVELEAKLDALSDEIEFLRQLYDTEIQELQAQIKDTSVVVEMDNSRDLDMDAIVAEVRMQYEDIANRSRAEAESWYQTKYAEMQHSAGRYGDDLKSTKAEIADMNRRIMRLQSEIDMVKAQRNNLEAQIAEAEERGELAVKDAKLRIRELEEALQRAKQDMATQVRQYQELMNIKLALDIEIATYRKLLEGEEDREHAQKSMSTATDVTCGLKWSCY
;
A
#
# COMPACT_ATOMS: atom_id res chain seq x y z
N MET A 1 81.82 -20.26 3.47
CA MET A 1 80.66 -19.74 4.22
C MET A 1 79.43 -19.84 3.33
N SER A 2 78.32 -20.27 3.94
CA SER A 2 77.08 -20.84 3.40
C SER A 2 76.56 -20.35 2.03
N VAL A 3 76.44 -21.30 1.10
CA VAL A 3 75.51 -21.29 -0.04
C VAL A 3 74.17 -21.81 0.48
N LYS A 4 73.09 -21.05 0.30
CA LYS A 4 71.72 -21.48 0.64
C LYS A 4 70.99 -21.88 -0.64
N THR A 5 70.99 -23.19 -0.91
CA THR A 5 70.14 -23.83 -1.91
C THR A 5 68.75 -24.02 -1.28
N THR A 6 67.70 -23.45 -1.90
CA THR A 6 66.31 -23.72 -1.53
C THR A 6 65.68 -24.55 -2.63
N THR A 7 65.43 -25.82 -2.32
CA THR A 7 64.68 -26.77 -3.14
C THR A 7 63.20 -26.68 -2.75
N PHE A 8 62.34 -26.39 -3.72
CA PHE A 8 60.89 -26.59 -3.58
C PHE A 8 60.45 -27.72 -4.52
N SER A 9 59.91 -28.77 -3.92
CA SER A 9 59.31 -29.93 -4.56
C SER A 9 57.78 -29.80 -4.52
N THR A 10 57.14 -29.81 -5.68
CA THR A 10 55.68 -29.96 -5.80
C THR A 10 55.35 -31.29 -6.47
N VAL A 11 54.71 -32.15 -5.69
CA VAL A 11 54.25 -33.48 -6.05
C VAL A 11 53.03 -33.37 -6.97
N SER A 12 53.13 -33.97 -8.15
CA SER A 12 52.03 -34.21 -9.07
C SER A 12 51.12 -35.32 -8.55
N SER A 13 49.81 -35.09 -8.44
CA SER A 13 48.81 -36.17 -8.38
C SER A 13 47.80 -36.00 -9.50
N ALA A 14 47.73 -37.00 -10.38
CA ALA A 14 46.70 -37.15 -11.39
C ALA A 14 45.48 -37.87 -10.78
N ARG A 15 44.30 -37.25 -10.87
CA ARG A 15 43.02 -37.96 -10.79
C ARG A 15 42.08 -37.37 -11.84
N GLY A 16 41.65 -38.26 -12.74
CA GLY A 16 40.83 -37.97 -13.90
C GLY A 16 39.35 -37.70 -13.58
N PRO A 17 38.52 -37.53 -14.62
CA PRO A 17 37.23 -36.86 -14.54
C PRO A 17 36.08 -37.82 -14.26
N SER A 18 35.13 -37.40 -13.43
CA SER A 18 33.79 -37.99 -13.40
C SER A 18 32.79 -36.96 -13.91
N GLN A 19 32.49 -37.03 -15.20
CA GLN A 19 31.29 -36.43 -15.76
C GLN A 19 30.07 -37.28 -15.40
N GLY A 20 28.97 -36.61 -15.06
CA GLY A 20 27.68 -37.22 -14.81
C GLY A 20 26.58 -36.16 -14.81
N PHE A 21 26.42 -35.44 -15.92
CA PHE A 21 25.25 -34.58 -16.12
C PHE A 21 24.06 -35.41 -16.60
N SER A 22 23.09 -35.55 -15.69
CA SER A 22 21.73 -36.02 -15.95
C SER A 22 20.96 -34.95 -16.73
N SER A 23 20.58 -35.24 -17.97
CA SER A 23 19.52 -34.52 -18.68
C SER A 23 18.20 -35.25 -18.47
N ARG A 24 17.36 -34.76 -17.56
CA ARG A 24 15.95 -35.13 -17.48
C ARG A 24 15.09 -33.90 -17.69
N SER A 25 14.44 -33.91 -18.83
CA SER A 25 13.42 -33.01 -19.34
C SER A 25 12.23 -32.93 -18.37
N PHE A 26 11.82 -31.73 -17.97
CA PHE A 26 10.48 -31.47 -17.45
C PHE A 26 10.13 -29.98 -17.50
N SER A 27 9.32 -29.59 -18.48
CA SER A 27 8.20 -28.63 -18.38
C SER A 27 7.96 -27.98 -19.73
N GLY A 28 7.01 -28.55 -20.47
CA GLY A 28 6.23 -27.80 -21.44
C GLY A 28 4.86 -27.53 -20.82
N TYR A 29 4.64 -26.29 -20.39
CA TYR A 29 3.28 -25.72 -20.37
C TYR A 29 3.39 -24.30 -20.92
N GLY A 30 2.91 -24.17 -22.15
CA GLY A 30 2.89 -22.93 -22.89
C GLY A 30 1.87 -21.96 -22.31
N GLY A 31 2.23 -20.69 -22.39
CA GLY A 31 1.29 -19.59 -22.32
C GLY A 31 0.66 -19.27 -23.67
N TYR A 32 -0.25 -18.30 -23.58
CA TYR A 32 -0.91 -17.49 -24.61
C TYR A 32 -2.29 -17.95 -25.10
N GLY A 33 -3.27 -17.11 -24.74
CA GLY A 33 -4.62 -17.07 -25.29
C GLY A 33 -5.34 -15.80 -24.83
N VAL A 34 -4.91 -14.64 -25.33
CA VAL A 34 -5.64 -13.37 -25.24
C VAL A 34 -6.86 -13.45 -26.17
N GLY A 35 -8.04 -13.10 -25.66
CA GLY A 35 -9.26 -12.97 -26.47
C GLY A 35 -10.34 -12.21 -25.71
N GLY A 36 -10.50 -10.93 -26.05
CA GLY A 36 -11.48 -10.03 -25.45
C GLY A 36 -12.93 -10.34 -25.87
N GLY A 37 -13.86 -9.94 -25.01
CA GLY A 37 -15.29 -9.95 -25.29
C GLY A 37 -16.04 -9.22 -24.19
N ARG A 38 -16.42 -7.97 -24.45
CA ARG A 38 -17.48 -7.24 -23.73
C ARG A 38 -18.73 -8.12 -23.68
N GLN A 39 -19.48 -8.15 -22.57
CA GLN A 39 -20.93 -7.86 -22.51
C GLN A 39 -21.39 -7.63 -21.06
N THR A 40 -22.22 -6.61 -20.93
CA THR A 40 -23.06 -6.18 -19.82
C THR A 40 -24.07 -7.24 -19.38
N PHE A 41 -24.31 -7.38 -18.07
CA PHE A 41 -25.58 -7.89 -17.55
C PHE A 41 -26.15 -6.97 -16.48
N ALA A 42 -27.28 -6.38 -16.85
CA ALA A 42 -28.18 -5.65 -16.01
C ALA A 42 -28.97 -6.60 -15.10
N VAL A 43 -29.28 -6.07 -13.92
CA VAL A 43 -30.27 -6.57 -12.98
C VAL A 43 -31.63 -6.67 -13.67
N ARG A 44 -32.23 -7.86 -13.68
CA ARG A 44 -33.62 -8.07 -14.09
C ARG A 44 -34.39 -8.65 -12.91
N SER A 45 -35.10 -7.78 -12.18
CA SER A 45 -36.20 -8.16 -11.31
C SER A 45 -37.49 -8.03 -12.11
N SER A 46 -38.25 -9.10 -12.21
CA SER A 46 -39.51 -9.19 -12.93
C SER A 46 -40.70 -8.88 -12.02
N TYR A 47 -41.44 -7.84 -12.43
CA TYR A 47 -42.90 -7.66 -12.43
C TYR A 47 -43.77 -8.60 -11.57
N GLY A 48 -44.57 -7.96 -10.72
CA GLY A 48 -45.80 -8.48 -10.12
C GLY A 48 -46.60 -7.31 -9.54
N GLU A 49 -47.77 -7.09 -10.11
CA GLU A 49 -48.52 -5.84 -10.19
C GLU A 49 -49.54 -5.65 -9.06
N LEU A 50 -49.97 -4.38 -8.91
CA LEU A 50 -51.31 -3.94 -8.48
C LEU A 50 -51.67 -3.95 -6.98
N GLY A 51 -52.00 -2.77 -6.42
CA GLY A 51 -52.67 -2.70 -5.11
C GLY A 51 -52.72 -1.33 -4.43
N SER A 52 -53.38 -0.39 -5.08
CA SER A 52 -53.86 0.94 -4.63
C SER A 52 -54.02 1.28 -3.13
N SER A 53 -53.69 2.55 -2.83
CA SER A 53 -54.23 3.47 -1.79
C SER A 53 -53.87 3.21 -0.32
N GLY A 54 -53.54 4.21 0.52
CA GLY A 54 -53.60 5.66 0.35
C GLY A 54 -52.62 6.35 1.30
N ALA A 55 -52.11 7.48 0.82
CA ALA A 55 -51.14 8.32 1.49
C ALA A 55 -51.78 9.11 2.65
N ALA A 56 -51.03 9.20 3.74
CA ALA A 56 -51.12 10.26 4.73
C ALA A 56 -50.21 11.44 4.29
N PHE A 57 -50.30 12.54 5.04
CA PHE A 57 -49.75 13.89 4.80
C PHE A 57 -50.61 14.73 3.84
N GLY A 58 -50.90 16.00 4.09
CA GLY A 58 -50.35 16.96 5.05
C GLY A 58 -50.90 18.34 4.68
N TYR A 59 -50.75 19.27 5.62
CA TYR A 59 -51.22 20.65 5.65
C TYR A 59 -50.97 21.53 4.39
N LEU A 60 -51.76 22.63 4.34
CA LEU A 60 -51.74 23.87 3.53
C LEU A 60 -53.03 23.97 2.68
N GLY A 61 -53.84 25.04 2.68
CA GLY A 61 -53.58 26.44 2.99
C GLY A 61 -53.88 27.27 1.73
N PHE A 62 -55.14 27.70 1.53
CA PHE A 62 -55.65 28.75 0.62
C PHE A 62 -57.19 28.74 0.78
N GLY A 63 -57.98 29.81 0.93
CA GLY A 63 -57.87 31.17 0.43
C GLY A 63 -58.99 31.44 -0.59
N GLY A 64 -60.11 32.03 -0.15
CA GLY A 64 -61.01 32.85 -1.01
C GLY A 64 -62.39 32.30 -1.41
N GLY A 65 -63.42 33.16 -1.24
CA GLY A 65 -64.76 33.08 -1.89
C GLY A 65 -65.92 32.92 -0.90
N ALA A 66 -66.56 33.98 -0.38
CA ALA A 66 -67.56 34.88 -0.99
C ALA A 66 -68.97 34.25 -1.14
N GLY A 67 -69.97 34.89 -0.52
CA GLY A 67 -71.42 34.62 -0.59
C GLY A 67 -71.99 34.40 0.82
N GLY A 68 -72.59 35.38 1.49
CA GLY A 68 -73.92 35.95 1.20
C GLY A 68 -75.01 35.05 1.79
N GLY A 69 -75.92 35.45 2.68
CA GLY A 69 -76.16 36.71 3.36
C GLY A 69 -77.32 36.54 4.36
N MET A 70 -77.60 37.62 5.07
CA MET A 70 -78.85 38.00 5.77
C MET A 70 -79.26 37.18 7.01
N ALA A 71 -79.21 37.75 8.22
CA ALA A 71 -80.16 38.73 8.81
C ALA A 71 -81.54 38.08 9.00
N ASN A 72 -82.08 37.89 10.21
CA ASN A 72 -82.57 38.84 11.23
C ASN A 72 -82.86 37.98 12.49
N GLU A 73 -82.47 38.27 13.73
CA GLU A 73 -82.82 39.40 14.59
C GLU A 73 -84.30 39.80 14.54
N VAL A 74 -85.12 39.30 15.46
CA VAL A 74 -86.19 40.09 16.10
C VAL A 74 -86.40 39.64 17.55
N MET A 75 -86.11 40.56 18.45
CA MET A 75 -86.41 40.55 19.87
C MET A 75 -87.58 41.53 20.11
N ALA A 76 -88.46 41.20 21.07
CA ALA A 76 -89.50 42.03 21.71
C ALA A 76 -90.79 42.33 20.89
N PRO A 77 -91.95 42.70 21.51
CA PRO A 77 -92.19 43.06 22.92
C PRO A 77 -93.42 42.42 23.59
N ILE A 78 -93.51 42.58 24.91
CA ILE A 78 -94.71 42.39 25.74
C ILE A 78 -95.69 43.55 25.45
N THR A 79 -96.94 43.23 25.09
CA THR A 79 -98.05 44.20 24.95
C THR A 79 -99.25 43.74 25.76
N ALA A 80 -99.84 44.64 26.54
CA ALA A 80 -100.99 44.37 27.40
C ALA A 80 -102.32 44.81 26.77
N VAL A 81 -103.38 44.07 27.15
CA VAL A 81 -104.83 44.39 27.16
C VAL A 81 -105.62 44.37 25.84
N SER A 82 -106.58 43.44 25.77
CA SER A 82 -108.00 43.73 25.48
C SER A 82 -108.82 42.43 25.58
N VAL A 83 -109.52 42.22 26.70
CA VAL A 83 -110.47 41.11 26.85
C VAL A 83 -111.78 41.49 26.16
N ASN A 84 -112.05 40.87 25.01
CA ASN A 84 -113.33 41.02 24.31
C ASN A 84 -114.38 40.18 25.05
N LYS A 85 -115.26 40.83 25.83
CA LYS A 85 -116.31 40.20 26.64
C LYS A 85 -117.49 39.62 25.82
N SER A 86 -117.32 39.40 24.52
CA SER A 86 -118.34 38.89 23.60
C SER A 86 -118.06 37.47 23.06
N LEU A 87 -117.09 36.75 23.63
CA LEU A 87 -116.79 35.34 23.30
C LEU A 87 -117.05 34.37 24.48
N LEU A 88 -117.85 34.79 25.46
CA LEU A 88 -118.36 33.97 26.57
C LEU A 88 -119.64 33.20 26.17
N ALA A 89 -119.56 32.45 25.08
CA ALA A 89 -120.48 31.37 24.76
C ALA A 89 -119.63 30.10 24.68
N PRO A 90 -119.91 29.04 25.48
CA PRO A 90 -119.21 27.77 25.37
C PRO A 90 -119.45 27.21 23.96
N LEU A 91 -118.46 27.34 23.07
CA LEU A 91 -118.42 26.54 21.86
C LEU A 91 -118.01 25.13 22.30
N ASN A 92 -119.04 24.32 22.54
CA ASN A 92 -118.95 22.89 22.74
C ASN A 92 -118.44 22.26 21.43
N LEU A 93 -117.12 22.34 21.21
CA LEU A 93 -116.42 21.49 20.27
C LEU A 93 -116.31 20.14 20.97
N GLU A 94 -117.39 19.36 20.89
CA GLU A 94 -117.32 17.92 21.09
C GLU A 94 -116.27 17.41 20.11
N ILE A 95 -115.02 17.29 20.57
CA ILE A 95 -113.97 16.58 19.86
C ILE A 95 -114.53 15.18 19.74
N ASP A 96 -114.86 14.81 18.50
CA ASP A 96 -115.45 13.54 18.14
C ASP A 96 -114.81 12.41 18.97
N PRO A 97 -115.57 11.63 19.76
CA PRO A 97 -115.04 10.56 20.59
C PRO A 97 -114.23 9.54 19.77
N THR A 98 -114.43 9.48 18.45
CA THR A 98 -113.61 8.69 17.53
C THR A 98 -112.18 9.25 17.34
N ILE A 99 -111.98 10.57 17.30
CA ILE A 99 -110.66 11.21 17.15
C ILE A 99 -109.82 11.07 18.42
N GLN A 100 -110.46 11.13 19.60
CA GLN A 100 -109.76 10.93 20.87
C GLN A 100 -109.33 9.48 21.05
N ALA A 101 -110.16 8.51 20.62
CA ALA A 101 -109.83 7.09 20.58
C ALA A 101 -108.64 6.80 19.63
N VAL A 102 -108.63 7.38 18.43
CA VAL A 102 -107.51 7.24 17.47
C VAL A 102 -106.22 7.84 18.03
N ARG A 103 -106.25 9.04 18.64
CA ARG A 103 -105.05 9.61 19.27
C ARG A 103 -104.54 8.81 20.46
N THR A 104 -105.42 8.19 21.25
CA THR A 104 -104.99 7.27 22.32
C THR A 104 -104.35 6.00 21.76
N GLN A 105 -104.91 5.45 20.68
CA GLN A 105 -104.36 4.28 19.99
C GLN A 105 -103.01 4.59 19.33
N GLU A 106 -102.86 5.72 18.66
CA GLU A 106 -101.58 6.21 18.11
C GLU A 106 -100.54 6.42 19.22
N LYS A 107 -100.93 7.03 20.34
CA LYS A 107 -100.04 7.22 21.50
C LYS A 107 -99.58 5.88 22.07
N GLU A 108 -100.44 4.87 22.10
CA GLU A 108 -100.13 3.53 22.59
C GLU A 108 -99.26 2.73 21.61
N GLN A 109 -99.48 2.90 20.30
CA GLN A 109 -98.60 2.39 19.25
C GLN A 109 -97.22 3.05 19.33
N ILE A 110 -97.13 4.37 19.49
CA ILE A 110 -95.86 5.10 19.67
C ILE A 110 -95.15 4.65 20.95
N LYS A 111 -95.87 4.41 22.05
CA LYS A 111 -95.28 3.82 23.27
C LYS A 111 -94.74 2.42 23.03
N THR A 112 -95.48 1.58 22.31
CA THR A 112 -95.05 0.21 21.99
C THR A 112 -93.81 0.23 21.08
N LEU A 113 -93.78 1.14 20.11
CA LEU A 113 -92.65 1.35 19.22
C LEU A 113 -91.43 1.89 19.99
N ASN A 114 -91.63 2.86 20.88
CA ASN A 114 -90.57 3.40 21.75
C ASN A 114 -90.02 2.35 22.71
N ASN A 115 -90.87 1.49 23.28
CA ASN A 115 -90.40 0.38 24.11
C ASN A 115 -89.57 -0.62 23.29
N ARG A 116 -89.95 -0.87 22.03
CA ARG A 116 -89.13 -1.66 21.10
C ARG A 116 -87.81 -0.95 20.78
N PHE A 117 -87.81 0.36 20.53
CA PHE A 117 -86.57 1.12 20.33
C PHE A 117 -85.65 1.12 21.55
N ALA A 118 -86.21 1.27 22.76
CA ALA A 118 -85.44 1.14 23.99
C ALA A 118 -84.79 -0.25 24.10
N SER A 119 -85.53 -1.32 23.82
CA SER A 119 -84.98 -2.69 23.81
C SER A 119 -83.88 -2.90 22.76
N PHE A 120 -83.98 -2.26 21.59
CA PHE A 120 -82.93 -2.29 20.57
C PHE A 120 -81.70 -1.47 20.99
N ILE A 121 -81.88 -0.31 21.62
CA ILE A 121 -80.79 0.49 22.16
C ILE A 121 -80.03 -0.28 23.24
N ASP A 122 -80.74 -0.96 24.14
CA ASP A 122 -80.13 -1.81 25.16
C ASP A 122 -79.37 -2.99 24.53
N LYS A 123 -79.92 -3.58 23.46
CA LYS A 123 -79.24 -4.65 22.73
C LYS A 123 -77.98 -4.16 22.02
N VAL A 124 -78.01 -2.98 21.41
CA VAL A 124 -76.83 -2.37 20.78
C VAL A 124 -75.77 -2.06 21.82
N ARG A 125 -76.14 -1.45 22.96
CA ARG A 125 -75.19 -1.20 24.07
C ARG A 125 -74.57 -2.48 24.60
N TYR A 126 -75.36 -3.54 24.76
CA TYR A 126 -74.85 -4.85 25.18
C TYR A 126 -73.84 -5.42 24.17
N LEU A 127 -74.14 -5.33 22.87
CA LEU A 127 -73.24 -5.79 21.80
C LEU A 127 -71.98 -4.92 21.71
N GLU A 128 -72.08 -3.61 21.86
CA GLU A 128 -70.94 -2.69 21.93
C GLU A 128 -70.03 -3.03 23.11
N GLN A 129 -70.62 -3.31 24.28
CA GLN A 129 -69.87 -3.70 25.47
C GLN A 129 -69.17 -5.06 25.29
N GLN A 130 -69.85 -6.03 24.65
CA GLN A 130 -69.23 -7.31 24.28
C GLN A 130 -68.10 -7.13 23.27
N ASN A 131 -68.28 -6.33 22.22
CA ASN A 131 -67.24 -6.04 21.25
C ASN A 131 -66.03 -5.37 21.90
N LYS A 132 -66.26 -4.40 22.80
CA LYS A 132 -65.18 -3.75 23.55
C LYS A 132 -64.44 -4.76 24.45
N MET A 133 -65.16 -5.69 25.07
CA MET A 133 -64.53 -6.78 25.82
C MET A 133 -63.70 -7.69 24.90
N LEU A 134 -64.21 -8.06 23.72
CA LEU A 134 -63.49 -8.88 22.75
C LEU A 134 -62.25 -8.16 22.22
N GLU A 135 -62.32 -6.85 21.94
CA GLU A 135 -61.17 -6.04 21.56
C GLU A 135 -60.09 -6.01 22.64
N THR A 136 -60.47 -5.84 23.91
CA THR A 136 -59.49 -5.86 25.02
C THR A 136 -58.86 -7.23 25.18
N LYS A 137 -59.64 -8.32 25.07
CA LYS A 137 -59.11 -9.70 25.10
C LYS A 137 -58.19 -9.97 23.91
N TRP A 138 -58.54 -9.48 22.72
CA TRP A 138 -57.72 -9.61 21.52
C TRP A 138 -56.37 -8.89 21.70
N LYS A 139 -56.39 -7.64 22.18
CA LYS A 139 -55.16 -6.89 22.45
C LYS A 139 -54.26 -7.60 23.46
N LEU A 140 -54.85 -8.10 24.56
CA LEU A 140 -54.08 -8.79 25.60
C LEU A 140 -53.49 -10.12 25.10
N LEU A 141 -54.25 -10.90 24.31
CA LEU A 141 -53.76 -12.11 23.67
C LEU A 141 -52.64 -11.81 22.66
N GLN A 142 -52.77 -10.72 21.89
CA GLN A 142 -51.76 -10.28 20.93
C GLN A 142 -50.46 -9.85 21.63
N GLU A 143 -50.56 -9.12 22.75
CA GLU A 143 -49.41 -8.74 23.56
C GLU A 143 -48.73 -9.95 24.21
N GLN A 144 -49.50 -10.94 24.69
CA GLN A 144 -48.97 -12.15 25.30
C GLN A 144 -48.29 -13.09 24.28
N THR A 145 -48.84 -13.21 23.07
CA THR A 145 -48.27 -14.01 21.98
C THR A 145 -47.08 -13.34 21.31
N THR A 146 -46.93 -12.02 21.43
CA THR A 146 -45.75 -11.28 20.95
C THR A 146 -44.63 -11.31 22.00
N SER A 147 -44.35 -12.47 22.57
CA SER A 147 -43.10 -12.70 23.31
C SER A 147 -41.98 -12.74 22.27
N ARG A 148 -41.40 -11.58 21.95
CA ARG A 148 -40.30 -11.45 20.98
C ARG A 148 -39.12 -12.31 21.45
N SER A 149 -38.94 -13.47 20.84
CA SER A 149 -37.83 -14.37 21.13
C SER A 149 -36.51 -13.73 20.71
N SER A 150 -35.54 -13.64 21.64
CA SER A 150 -34.21 -13.07 21.39
C SER A 150 -33.32 -13.92 20.45
N ILE A 151 -33.90 -14.92 19.79
CA ILE A 151 -33.20 -15.91 18.98
C ILE A 151 -32.66 -15.27 17.70
N ASP A 152 -33.45 -14.42 17.05
CA ASP A 152 -33.01 -13.66 15.86
C ASP A 152 -31.81 -12.76 16.19
N ALA A 153 -31.83 -12.10 17.36
CA ALA A 153 -30.71 -11.29 17.80
C ALA A 153 -29.44 -12.11 18.06
N MET A 154 -29.57 -13.35 18.57
CA MET A 154 -28.44 -14.25 18.76
C MET A 154 -27.88 -14.76 17.43
N PHE A 155 -28.74 -15.12 16.47
CA PHE A 155 -28.30 -15.50 15.14
C PHE A 155 -27.64 -14.34 14.40
N GLU A 156 -28.18 -13.13 14.50
CA GLU A 156 -27.59 -11.94 13.88
C GLU A 156 -26.22 -11.62 14.48
N ALA A 157 -26.06 -11.72 15.81
CA ALA A 157 -24.77 -11.57 16.47
C ALA A 157 -23.77 -12.65 16.05
N TYR A 158 -24.21 -13.90 15.89
CA TYR A 158 -23.37 -15.00 15.42
C TYR A 158 -22.93 -14.81 13.96
N ILE A 159 -23.86 -14.40 13.08
CA ILE A 159 -23.57 -14.07 11.68
C ILE A 159 -22.59 -12.90 11.58
N ALA A 160 -22.79 -11.85 12.39
CA ALA A 160 -21.88 -10.71 12.44
C ALA A 160 -20.47 -11.12 12.90
N ASN A 161 -20.37 -11.99 13.90
CA ASN A 161 -19.09 -12.53 14.36
C ASN A 161 -18.40 -13.38 13.29
N LEU A 162 -19.14 -14.24 12.57
CA LEU A 162 -18.59 -15.03 11.46
C LEU A 162 -18.10 -14.14 10.30
N ARG A 163 -18.85 -13.08 9.96
CA ARG A 163 -18.42 -12.09 8.95
C ARG A 163 -17.12 -11.41 9.36
N LYS A 164 -17.01 -10.97 10.62
CA LYS A 164 -15.79 -10.38 11.16
C LYS A 164 -14.60 -11.34 11.11
N GLN A 165 -14.81 -12.62 11.42
CA GLN A 165 -13.76 -13.63 11.29
C GLN A 165 -13.33 -13.83 9.84
N LEU A 166 -14.27 -13.84 8.90
CA LEU A 166 -13.98 -13.93 7.47
C LEU A 166 -13.18 -12.72 6.98
N ASP A 167 -13.55 -11.52 7.40
CA ASP A 167 -12.84 -10.28 7.04
C ASP A 167 -11.42 -10.29 7.61
N ASN A 168 -11.23 -10.70 8.86
CA ASN A 168 -9.92 -10.85 9.47
C ASN A 168 -9.04 -11.86 8.72
N LEU A 169 -9.59 -13.04 8.39
CA LEU A 169 -8.89 -14.05 7.57
C LEU A 169 -8.58 -13.53 6.16
N GLY A 170 -9.48 -12.71 5.59
CA GLY A 170 -9.25 -12.03 4.31
C GLY A 170 -8.07 -11.07 4.38
N HIS A 171 -7.97 -10.27 5.44
CA HIS A 171 -6.84 -9.38 5.67
C HIS A 171 -5.52 -10.13 5.88
N GLU A 172 -5.53 -11.20 6.67
CA GLU A 172 -4.36 -12.08 6.86
C GLU A 172 -3.91 -12.73 5.56
N LYS A 173 -4.87 -13.20 4.74
CA LYS A 173 -4.58 -13.76 3.42
C LYS A 173 -3.89 -12.74 2.52
N VAL A 174 -4.43 -11.52 2.40
CA VAL A 174 -3.83 -10.46 1.57
C VAL A 174 -2.43 -10.09 2.06
N LYS A 175 -2.24 -10.02 3.39
CA LYS A 175 -0.93 -9.79 3.98
C LYS A 175 0.06 -10.90 3.61
N LEU A 176 -0.33 -12.16 3.77
CA LEU A 176 0.52 -13.31 3.41
C LEU A 176 0.82 -13.37 1.91
N GLU A 177 -0.14 -13.00 1.05
CA GLU A 177 0.08 -12.87 -0.39
C GLU A 177 1.10 -11.78 -0.71
N SER A 178 1.05 -10.63 -0.02
CA SER A 178 2.04 -9.57 -0.18
C SER A 178 3.44 -9.97 0.31
N ASP A 179 3.53 -10.67 1.44
CA ASP A 179 4.79 -11.18 1.99
C ASP A 179 5.39 -12.25 1.06
N LEU A 180 4.56 -13.14 0.50
CA LEU A 180 4.99 -14.14 -0.49
C LEU A 180 5.51 -13.46 -1.76
N HIS A 181 4.81 -12.44 -2.27
CA HIS A 181 5.26 -11.69 -3.45
C HIS A 181 6.59 -10.98 -3.17
N HIS A 182 6.72 -10.35 -2.00
CA HIS A 182 7.97 -9.70 -1.59
C HIS A 182 9.14 -10.70 -1.49
N MET A 183 8.94 -11.84 -0.83
CA MET A 183 9.96 -12.89 -0.73
C MET A 183 10.33 -13.47 -2.10
N THR A 184 9.35 -13.64 -2.98
CA THR A 184 9.57 -14.11 -4.37
C THR A 184 10.41 -13.11 -5.15
N GLY A 185 10.15 -11.80 -5.01
CA GLY A 185 10.97 -10.74 -5.58
C GLY A 185 12.42 -10.80 -5.10
N LEU A 186 12.64 -10.94 -3.78
CA LEU A 186 13.99 -11.08 -3.23
C LEU A 186 14.73 -12.31 -3.76
N VAL A 187 14.04 -13.45 -3.89
CA VAL A 187 14.64 -14.67 -4.45
C VAL A 187 15.07 -14.46 -5.90
N GLU A 188 14.24 -13.80 -6.73
CA GLU A 188 14.60 -13.51 -8.11
C GLU A 188 15.77 -12.51 -8.18
N ASP A 189 15.78 -11.47 -7.34
CA ASP A 189 16.90 -10.52 -7.25
C ASP A 189 18.21 -11.22 -6.90
N PHE A 190 18.19 -12.16 -5.93
CA PHE A 190 19.38 -12.94 -5.59
C PHE A 190 19.79 -13.86 -6.73
N LYS A 191 18.84 -14.52 -7.39
CA LYS A 191 19.11 -15.37 -8.55
C LYS A 191 19.78 -14.58 -9.68
N THR A 192 19.26 -13.41 -10.03
CA THR A 192 19.89 -12.53 -11.04
C THR A 192 21.30 -12.12 -10.62
N LYS A 193 21.51 -11.75 -9.35
CA LYS A 193 22.87 -11.44 -8.85
C LYS A 193 23.83 -12.64 -8.93
N TYR A 194 23.35 -13.84 -8.65
CA TYR A 194 24.16 -15.06 -8.78
C TYR A 194 24.49 -15.36 -10.25
N GLU A 195 23.54 -15.19 -11.17
CA GLU A 195 23.78 -15.34 -12.61
C GLU A 195 24.80 -14.31 -13.12
N ASP A 196 24.67 -13.05 -12.70
CA ASP A 196 25.64 -11.99 -13.03
C ASP A 196 27.05 -12.30 -12.50
N GLU A 197 27.15 -12.80 -11.26
CA GLU A 197 28.44 -13.14 -10.67
C GLU A 197 29.10 -14.35 -11.38
N ILE A 198 28.31 -15.34 -11.80
CA ILE A 198 28.78 -16.44 -12.62
C ILE A 198 29.30 -15.94 -13.97
N ASN A 199 28.57 -15.03 -14.62
CA ASN A 199 28.98 -14.44 -15.89
C ASN A 199 30.28 -13.66 -15.74
N LYS A 200 30.40 -12.79 -14.72
CA LYS A 200 31.65 -12.06 -14.41
C LYS A 200 32.81 -13.00 -14.14
N ARG A 201 32.59 -14.06 -13.35
CA ARG A 201 33.62 -15.09 -13.08
C ARG A 201 34.10 -15.74 -14.37
N ASN A 202 33.17 -16.12 -15.26
CA ASN A 202 33.50 -16.71 -16.55
C ASN A 202 34.25 -15.73 -17.45
N ASP A 203 33.86 -14.46 -17.49
CA ASP A 203 34.58 -13.43 -18.27
C ASP A 203 36.00 -13.22 -17.74
N CYS A 204 36.18 -13.17 -16.42
CA CYS A 204 37.51 -13.11 -15.80
C CYS A 204 38.34 -14.36 -16.09
N GLU A 205 37.74 -15.55 -16.04
CA GLU A 205 38.39 -16.83 -16.36
C GLU A 205 38.82 -16.88 -17.84
N ASN A 206 37.95 -16.43 -18.76
CA ASN A 206 38.26 -16.32 -20.18
C ASN A 206 39.41 -15.34 -20.43
N ASN A 207 39.39 -14.15 -19.81
CA ASN A 207 40.47 -13.17 -19.90
C ASN A 207 41.79 -13.72 -19.34
N PHE A 208 41.74 -14.46 -18.23
CA PHE A 208 42.91 -15.11 -17.65
C PHE A 208 43.52 -16.13 -18.63
N VAL A 209 42.69 -16.95 -19.29
CA VAL A 209 43.15 -17.90 -20.31
C VAL A 209 43.81 -17.20 -21.50
N LEU A 210 43.26 -16.08 -21.95
CA LEU A 210 43.84 -15.27 -23.04
C LEU A 210 45.19 -14.68 -22.63
N ILE A 211 45.27 -14.02 -21.47
CA ILE A 211 46.52 -13.44 -20.96
C ILE A 211 47.58 -14.52 -20.76
N LYS A 212 47.18 -15.71 -20.28
CA LYS A 212 48.10 -16.85 -20.15
C LYS A 212 48.68 -17.25 -21.50
N LYS A 213 47.83 -17.38 -22.53
CA LYS A 213 48.28 -17.71 -23.89
C LYS A 213 49.25 -16.66 -24.43
N ASP A 214 48.97 -15.37 -24.22
CA ASP A 214 49.84 -14.28 -24.67
C ASP A 214 51.18 -14.27 -23.90
N THR A 215 51.14 -14.59 -22.60
CA THR A 215 52.33 -14.74 -21.76
C THR A 215 53.19 -15.91 -22.23
N ASP A 216 52.58 -17.07 -22.50
CA ASP A 216 53.27 -18.25 -23.03
C ASP A 216 53.89 -17.95 -24.41
N ALA A 217 53.17 -17.24 -25.29
CA ALA A 217 53.67 -16.82 -26.59
C ALA A 217 54.87 -15.86 -26.47
N ALA A 218 54.78 -14.86 -25.59
CA ALA A 218 55.87 -13.94 -25.31
C ALA A 218 57.09 -14.67 -24.72
N TYR A 219 56.87 -15.66 -23.85
CA TYR A 219 57.93 -16.50 -23.30
C TYR A 219 58.63 -17.31 -24.40
N MET A 220 57.89 -17.92 -25.33
CA MET A 220 58.49 -18.63 -26.47
C MET A 220 59.35 -17.73 -27.34
N ILE A 221 58.87 -16.52 -27.66
CA ILE A 221 59.64 -15.51 -28.42
C ILE A 221 60.90 -15.12 -27.63
N LYS A 222 60.79 -14.90 -26.32
CA LYS A 222 61.92 -14.57 -25.47
C LYS A 222 62.99 -15.67 -25.52
N VAL A 223 62.60 -16.93 -25.36
CA VAL A 223 63.53 -18.07 -25.41
C VAL A 223 64.19 -18.19 -26.80
N GLU A 224 63.44 -17.96 -27.89
CA GLU A 224 64.01 -17.95 -29.24
C GLU A 224 65.05 -16.84 -29.43
N LEU A 225 64.77 -15.64 -28.89
CA LEU A 225 65.71 -14.52 -28.93
C LEU A 225 66.94 -14.75 -28.07
N GLU A 226 66.79 -15.36 -26.88
CA GLU A 226 67.92 -15.78 -26.04
C GLU A 226 68.81 -16.79 -26.78
N ALA A 227 68.22 -17.79 -27.44
CA ALA A 227 68.99 -18.74 -28.24
C ALA A 227 69.74 -18.09 -29.42
N LYS A 228 69.13 -17.10 -30.09
CA LYS A 228 69.81 -16.34 -31.16
C LYS A 228 70.94 -15.46 -30.60
N LEU A 229 70.75 -14.88 -29.42
CA LEU A 229 71.78 -14.09 -28.74
C LEU A 229 72.98 -14.96 -28.37
N ASP A 230 72.73 -16.15 -27.82
CA ASP A 230 73.78 -17.11 -27.47
C ASP A 230 74.53 -17.56 -28.72
N ALA A 231 73.82 -17.92 -29.80
CA ALA A 231 74.44 -18.32 -31.07
C ALA A 231 75.32 -17.21 -31.69
N LEU A 232 74.85 -15.96 -31.68
CA LEU A 232 75.64 -14.81 -32.15
C LEU A 232 76.84 -14.53 -31.23
N SER A 233 76.70 -14.76 -29.92
CA SER A 233 77.81 -14.59 -28.97
C SER A 233 78.89 -15.64 -29.20
N ASP A 234 78.50 -16.89 -29.46
CA ASP A 234 79.41 -17.98 -29.83
C ASP A 234 80.12 -17.68 -31.17
N GLU A 235 79.42 -17.13 -32.16
CA GLU A 235 80.01 -16.72 -33.44
C GLU A 235 81.03 -15.58 -33.27
N ILE A 236 80.72 -14.58 -32.45
CA ILE A 236 81.65 -13.49 -32.13
C ILE A 236 82.90 -14.04 -31.43
N GLU A 237 82.73 -14.96 -30.48
CA GLU A 237 83.85 -15.56 -29.75
C GLU A 237 84.72 -16.42 -30.67
N PHE A 238 84.09 -17.20 -31.57
CA PHE A 238 84.80 -17.95 -32.60
C PHE A 238 85.61 -17.04 -33.53
N LEU A 239 85.00 -15.95 -34.04
CA LEU A 239 85.69 -15.00 -34.91
C LEU A 239 86.86 -14.30 -34.20
N ARG A 240 86.70 -13.96 -32.92
CA ARG A 240 87.80 -13.40 -32.11
C ARG A 240 88.97 -14.37 -32.00
N GLN A 241 88.69 -15.63 -31.66
CA GLN A 241 89.71 -16.66 -31.56
C GLN A 241 90.39 -16.93 -32.91
N LEU A 242 89.62 -16.96 -34.00
CA LEU A 242 90.13 -17.10 -35.36
C LEU A 242 91.10 -15.96 -35.70
N TYR A 243 90.69 -14.71 -35.52
CA TYR A 243 91.54 -13.56 -35.82
C TYR A 243 92.78 -13.50 -34.92
N ASP A 244 92.67 -13.86 -33.65
CA ASP A 244 93.85 -13.95 -32.78
C ASP A 244 94.85 -15.02 -33.27
N THR A 245 94.38 -16.16 -33.75
CA THR A 245 95.25 -17.19 -34.35
C THR A 245 95.86 -16.75 -35.68
N GLU A 246 95.09 -16.12 -36.56
CA GLU A 246 95.57 -15.61 -37.85
C GLU A 246 96.62 -14.52 -37.65
N ILE A 247 96.42 -13.62 -36.67
CA ILE A 247 97.41 -12.61 -36.30
C ILE A 247 98.70 -13.28 -35.79
N GLN A 248 98.60 -14.33 -34.98
CA GLN A 248 99.78 -15.07 -34.50
C GLN A 248 100.52 -15.77 -35.64
N GLU A 249 99.81 -16.40 -36.58
CA GLU A 249 100.40 -17.02 -37.76
C GLU A 249 101.07 -15.99 -38.67
N LEU A 250 100.42 -14.86 -38.96
CA LEU A 250 101.00 -13.78 -39.75
C LEU A 250 102.23 -13.19 -39.06
N GLN A 251 102.19 -12.99 -37.73
CA GLN A 251 103.36 -12.56 -36.96
C GLN A 251 104.50 -13.59 -37.01
N ALA A 252 104.19 -14.90 -37.04
CA ALA A 252 105.19 -15.94 -37.21
C ALA A 252 105.77 -15.94 -38.62
N GLN A 253 104.93 -15.87 -39.66
CA GLN A 253 105.35 -15.76 -41.06
C GLN A 253 106.21 -14.52 -41.29
N ILE A 254 105.86 -13.36 -40.72
CA ILE A 254 106.69 -12.14 -40.84
C ILE A 254 108.06 -12.35 -40.17
N LYS A 255 108.12 -13.04 -39.04
CA LYS A 255 109.39 -13.38 -38.39
C LYS A 255 110.21 -14.35 -39.23
N ASP A 256 109.60 -15.38 -39.80
CA ASP A 256 110.25 -16.42 -40.61
C ASP A 256 110.66 -15.92 -42.01
N THR A 257 109.93 -14.96 -42.57
CA THR A 257 110.17 -14.35 -43.90
C THR A 257 111.02 -13.09 -43.81
N SER A 258 111.46 -12.67 -42.61
CA SER A 258 112.42 -11.57 -42.43
C SER A 258 113.85 -11.94 -42.83
N VAL A 259 114.00 -12.56 -44.01
CA VAL A 259 115.24 -12.55 -44.78
C VAL A 259 115.05 -11.48 -45.85
N VAL A 260 115.74 -10.36 -45.67
CA VAL A 260 115.84 -9.31 -46.70
C VAL A 260 116.57 -9.93 -47.90
N VAL A 261 115.80 -10.35 -48.90
CA VAL A 261 116.32 -10.80 -50.19
C VAL A 261 116.17 -9.63 -51.15
N GLU A 262 117.28 -8.96 -51.40
CA GLU A 262 117.41 -8.06 -52.55
C GLU A 262 117.38 -8.92 -53.82
N MET A 263 116.23 -8.98 -54.47
CA MET A 263 116.08 -9.58 -55.80
C MET A 263 116.29 -8.50 -56.85
N ASP A 264 117.45 -8.55 -57.51
CA ASP A 264 117.69 -7.88 -58.78
C ASP A 264 117.04 -8.73 -59.89
N ASN A 265 115.92 -8.24 -60.43
CA ASN A 265 115.07 -8.97 -61.36
C ASN A 265 115.14 -8.32 -62.75
N SER A 266 116.28 -8.49 -63.44
CA SER A 266 116.47 -8.02 -64.80
C SER A 266 115.86 -9.02 -65.81
N ARG A 267 114.56 -8.88 -66.08
CA ARG A 267 113.94 -9.36 -67.32
C ARG A 267 113.27 -8.17 -67.96
N ASP A 268 113.61 -7.91 -69.22
CA ASP A 268 112.91 -6.95 -70.08
C ASP A 268 111.47 -7.47 -70.29
N LEU A 269 110.63 -7.14 -69.32
CA LEU A 269 109.20 -7.06 -69.46
C LEU A 269 108.92 -5.64 -69.99
N ASP A 270 107.94 -5.51 -70.88
CA ASP A 270 107.43 -4.19 -71.26
C ASP A 270 106.77 -3.56 -70.03
N MET A 271 107.59 -2.89 -69.23
CA MET A 271 107.23 -2.35 -67.93
C MET A 271 106.16 -1.28 -68.07
N ASP A 272 106.13 -0.56 -69.20
CA ASP A 272 105.19 0.53 -69.40
C ASP A 272 103.77 -0.01 -69.60
N ALA A 273 103.59 -1.10 -70.35
CA ALA A 273 102.28 -1.74 -70.54
C ALA A 273 101.74 -2.34 -69.23
N ILE A 274 102.58 -3.05 -68.48
CA ILE A 274 102.18 -3.67 -67.21
C ILE A 274 101.91 -2.58 -66.14
N VAL A 275 102.74 -1.53 -66.07
CA VAL A 275 102.52 -0.42 -65.13
C VAL A 275 101.24 0.35 -65.50
N ALA A 276 100.92 0.51 -66.78
CA ALA A 276 99.67 1.15 -67.20
C ALA A 276 98.44 0.30 -66.85
N GLU A 277 98.45 -1.01 -67.09
CA GLU A 277 97.38 -1.94 -66.71
C GLU A 277 97.18 -1.98 -65.18
N VAL A 278 98.28 -2.08 -64.44
CA VAL A 278 98.26 -2.06 -62.97
C VAL A 278 97.73 -0.72 -62.45
N ARG A 279 98.16 0.41 -63.01
CA ARG A 279 97.61 1.73 -62.66
C ARG A 279 96.11 1.82 -62.93
N MET A 280 95.64 1.34 -64.08
CA MET A 280 94.21 1.32 -64.42
C MET A 280 93.42 0.45 -63.44
N GLN A 281 93.92 -0.73 -63.08
CA GLN A 281 93.29 -1.61 -62.09
C GLN A 281 93.25 -0.96 -60.70
N TYR A 282 94.32 -0.29 -60.28
CA TYR A 282 94.35 0.44 -59.01
C TYR A 282 93.40 1.64 -59.01
N GLU A 283 93.31 2.39 -60.11
CA GLU A 283 92.35 3.49 -60.26
C GLU A 283 90.91 2.97 -60.22
N ASP A 284 90.62 1.86 -60.88
CA ASP A 284 89.28 1.28 -60.90
C ASP A 284 88.88 0.67 -59.54
N ILE A 285 89.81 0.02 -58.84
CA ILE A 285 89.62 -0.46 -57.46
C ILE A 285 89.43 0.71 -56.50
N ALA A 286 90.22 1.79 -56.64
CA ALA A 286 90.09 2.99 -55.82
C ALA A 286 88.75 3.69 -56.05
N ASN A 287 88.30 3.78 -57.31
CA ASN A 287 87.01 4.35 -57.67
C ASN A 287 85.85 3.50 -57.15
N ARG A 288 85.92 2.16 -57.29
CA ARG A 288 84.91 1.24 -56.73
C ARG A 288 84.85 1.32 -55.22
N SER A 289 86.01 1.29 -54.54
CA SER A 289 86.08 1.43 -53.08
C SER A 289 85.50 2.76 -52.60
N ARG A 290 85.78 3.86 -53.32
CA ARG A 290 85.19 5.16 -53.03
C ARG A 290 83.67 5.18 -53.22
N ALA A 291 83.18 4.64 -54.34
CA ALA A 291 81.74 4.59 -54.63
C ALA A 291 80.98 3.69 -53.63
N GLU A 292 81.57 2.56 -53.25
CA GLU A 292 81.03 1.67 -52.22
C GLU A 292 80.95 2.37 -50.87
N ALA A 293 82.03 3.05 -50.46
CA ALA A 293 82.05 3.84 -49.22
C ALA A 293 81.02 4.97 -49.23
N GLU A 294 80.91 5.73 -50.32
CA GLU A 294 79.91 6.79 -50.47
C GLU A 294 78.48 6.22 -50.43
N SER A 295 78.20 5.10 -51.09
CA SER A 295 76.89 4.43 -51.05
C SER A 295 76.57 3.89 -49.65
N TRP A 296 77.57 3.36 -48.95
CA TRP A 296 77.44 2.85 -47.60
C TRP A 296 77.12 3.97 -46.62
N TYR A 297 77.82 5.11 -46.72
CA TYR A 297 77.54 6.29 -45.90
C TYR A 297 76.17 6.89 -46.22
N GLN A 298 75.77 6.98 -47.49
CA GLN A 298 74.42 7.44 -47.85
C GLN A 298 73.34 6.54 -47.27
N THR A 299 73.51 5.21 -47.37
CA THR A 299 72.56 4.24 -46.81
C THR A 299 72.47 4.38 -45.30
N LYS A 300 73.61 4.46 -44.60
CA LYS A 300 73.64 4.64 -43.14
C LYS A 300 73.03 5.97 -42.70
N TYR A 301 73.26 7.04 -43.45
CA TYR A 301 72.66 8.33 -43.17
C TYR A 301 71.15 8.30 -43.37
N ALA A 302 70.67 7.65 -44.43
CA ALA A 302 69.24 7.47 -44.70
C ALA A 302 68.55 6.61 -43.62
N GLU A 303 69.18 5.51 -43.17
CA GLU A 303 68.69 4.68 -42.07
C GLU A 303 68.62 5.46 -40.76
N MET A 304 69.65 6.25 -40.45
CA MET A 304 69.67 7.11 -39.25
C MET A 304 68.59 8.19 -39.33
N GLN A 305 68.39 8.81 -40.49
CA GLN A 305 67.36 9.81 -40.69
C GLN A 305 65.95 9.21 -40.59
N HIS A 306 65.74 8.02 -41.16
CA HIS A 306 64.46 7.29 -41.08
C HIS A 306 64.14 6.87 -39.64
N SER A 307 65.13 6.33 -38.92
CA SER A 307 64.95 5.95 -37.50
C SER A 307 64.69 7.18 -36.62
N ALA A 308 65.41 8.29 -36.82
CA ALA A 308 65.14 9.54 -36.12
C ALA A 308 63.72 10.08 -36.40
N GLY A 309 63.25 9.99 -37.65
CA GLY A 309 61.89 10.35 -38.03
C GLY A 309 60.85 9.49 -37.30
N ARG A 310 61.05 8.16 -37.29
CA ARG A 310 60.18 7.21 -36.59
C ARG A 310 60.12 7.48 -35.09
N TYR A 311 61.26 7.71 -34.44
CA TYR A 311 61.27 8.09 -33.02
C TYR A 311 60.53 9.42 -32.76
N GLY A 312 60.66 10.38 -33.67
CA GLY A 312 59.92 11.64 -33.60
C GLY A 312 58.41 11.45 -33.71
N ASP A 313 57.95 10.56 -34.59
CA ASP A 313 56.53 10.26 -34.77
C ASP A 313 55.95 9.41 -33.65
N ASP A 314 56.70 8.41 -33.16
CA ASP A 314 56.35 7.62 -31.97
C ASP A 314 56.22 8.53 -30.73
N LEU A 315 57.12 9.51 -30.57
CA LEU A 315 57.03 10.48 -29.48
C LEU A 315 55.79 11.40 -29.61
N LYS A 316 55.40 11.78 -30.83
CA LYS A 316 54.16 12.55 -31.05
C LYS A 316 52.92 11.70 -30.77
N SER A 317 52.91 10.43 -31.19
CA SER A 317 51.80 9.49 -30.94
C SER A 317 51.60 9.28 -29.44
N THR A 318 52.66 8.92 -28.72
CA THR A 318 52.62 8.72 -27.26
C THR A 318 52.19 10.00 -26.53
N LYS A 319 52.65 11.17 -26.98
CA LYS A 319 52.20 12.46 -26.41
C LYS A 319 50.70 12.72 -26.66
N ALA A 320 50.18 12.35 -27.83
CA ALA A 320 48.76 12.47 -28.14
C ALA A 320 47.92 11.51 -27.28
N GLU A 321 48.36 10.26 -27.12
CA GLU A 321 47.71 9.28 -26.24
C GLU A 321 47.68 9.74 -24.78
N ILE A 322 48.80 10.30 -24.27
CA ILE A 322 48.85 10.89 -22.93
C ILE A 322 47.85 12.04 -22.80
N ALA A 323 47.71 12.90 -23.82
CA ALA A 323 46.74 13.99 -23.79
C ALA A 323 45.29 13.48 -23.78
N ASP A 324 44.98 12.42 -24.53
CA ASP A 324 43.66 11.81 -24.55
C ASP A 324 43.33 11.06 -23.26
N MET A 325 44.30 10.35 -22.68
CA MET A 325 44.17 9.77 -21.34
C MET A 325 43.90 10.86 -20.31
N ASN A 326 44.63 11.97 -20.33
CA ASN A 326 44.38 13.09 -19.43
C ASN A 326 42.98 13.69 -19.60
N ARG A 327 42.49 13.85 -20.84
CA ARG A 327 41.09 14.29 -21.08
C ARG A 327 40.07 13.30 -20.52
N ARG A 328 40.35 12.00 -20.62
CA ARG A 328 39.48 10.95 -20.08
C ARG A 328 39.47 10.94 -18.56
N ILE A 329 40.64 11.12 -17.92
CA ILE A 329 40.77 11.29 -16.47
C ILE A 329 39.94 12.48 -16.01
N MET A 330 40.07 13.65 -16.65
CA MET A 330 39.31 14.85 -16.26
C MET A 330 37.79 14.66 -16.38
N ARG A 331 37.32 13.99 -17.43
CA ARG A 331 35.90 13.64 -17.57
C ARG A 331 35.42 12.72 -16.45
N LEU A 332 36.15 11.62 -16.21
CA LEU A 332 35.81 10.69 -15.13
C LEU A 332 35.84 11.37 -13.76
N GLN A 333 36.79 12.29 -13.52
CA GLN A 333 36.84 13.09 -12.30
C GLN A 333 35.56 13.93 -12.14
N SER A 334 35.12 14.60 -13.21
CA SER A 334 33.89 15.41 -13.19
C SER A 334 32.62 14.57 -13.01
N GLU A 335 32.57 13.37 -13.59
CA GLU A 335 31.47 12.42 -13.38
C GLU A 335 31.43 11.93 -11.93
N ILE A 336 32.59 11.61 -11.35
CA ILE A 336 32.70 11.24 -9.93
C ILE A 336 32.19 12.37 -9.03
N ASP A 337 32.59 13.61 -9.28
CA ASP A 337 32.17 14.75 -8.46
C ASP A 337 30.67 15.05 -8.61
N MET A 338 30.12 14.90 -9.82
CA MET A 338 28.68 15.00 -10.06
C MET A 338 27.89 13.92 -9.30
N VAL A 339 28.32 12.65 -9.37
CA VAL A 339 27.67 11.55 -8.66
C VAL A 339 27.79 11.71 -7.15
N LYS A 340 28.93 12.18 -6.64
CA LYS A 340 29.08 12.52 -5.21
C LYS A 340 28.11 13.62 -4.78
N ALA A 341 27.95 14.67 -5.59
CA ALA A 341 26.99 15.73 -5.31
C ALA A 341 25.54 15.20 -5.30
N GLN A 342 25.19 14.34 -6.24
CA GLN A 342 23.88 13.67 -6.27
C GLN A 342 23.64 12.80 -5.04
N ARG A 343 24.62 11.99 -4.64
CA ARG A 343 24.56 11.19 -3.42
C ARG A 343 24.33 12.07 -2.19
N ASN A 344 25.11 13.13 -2.02
CA ASN A 344 24.96 14.03 -0.87
C ASN A 344 23.57 14.70 -0.85
N ASN A 345 23.03 15.07 -2.01
CA ASN A 345 21.68 15.62 -2.12
C ASN A 345 20.60 14.60 -1.75
N LEU A 346 20.72 13.34 -2.19
CA LEU A 346 19.79 12.27 -1.82
C LEU A 346 19.87 11.95 -0.33
N GLU A 347 21.07 11.93 0.26
CA GLU A 347 21.23 11.73 1.70
C GLU A 347 20.60 12.86 2.51
N ALA A 348 20.74 14.11 2.06
CA ALA A 348 20.07 15.24 2.70
C ALA A 348 18.54 15.10 2.62
N GLN A 349 17.99 14.66 1.48
CA GLN A 349 16.55 14.42 1.34
C GLN A 349 16.05 13.27 2.22
N ILE A 350 16.83 12.20 2.36
CA ILE A 350 16.53 11.09 3.26
C ILE A 350 16.50 11.58 4.71
N ALA A 351 17.54 12.30 5.15
CA ALA A 351 17.60 12.85 6.50
C ALA A 351 16.42 13.78 6.81
N GLU A 352 16.04 14.66 5.88
CA GLU A 352 14.88 15.54 6.04
C GLU A 352 13.56 14.76 6.08
N ALA A 353 13.43 13.69 5.28
CA ALA A 353 12.26 12.83 5.30
C ALA A 353 12.15 12.03 6.61
N GLU A 354 13.28 11.53 7.13
CA GLU A 354 13.36 10.85 8.42
C GLU A 354 12.98 11.80 9.57
N GLU A 355 13.53 13.03 9.59
CA GLU A 355 13.19 14.04 10.60
C GLU A 355 11.70 14.41 10.56
N ARG A 356 11.15 14.66 9.35
CA ARG A 356 9.71 14.92 9.18
C ARG A 356 8.86 13.74 9.65
N GLY A 357 9.28 12.51 9.35
CA GLY A 357 8.63 11.29 9.81
C GLY A 357 8.66 11.14 11.34
N GLU A 358 9.81 11.39 11.95
CA GLU A 358 9.97 11.31 13.41
C GLU A 358 9.09 12.35 14.13
N LEU A 359 9.02 13.58 13.61
CA LEU A 359 8.13 14.63 14.14
C LEU A 359 6.65 14.23 14.05
N ALA A 360 6.22 13.68 12.91
CA ALA A 360 4.84 13.20 12.74
C ALA A 360 4.49 12.07 13.73
N VAL A 361 5.42 11.15 13.96
CA VAL A 361 5.24 10.07 14.96
C VAL A 361 5.18 10.63 16.37
N LYS A 362 6.03 11.60 16.72
CA LYS A 362 6.00 12.28 18.03
C LYS A 362 4.66 12.97 18.27
N ASP A 363 4.16 13.68 17.27
CA ASP A 363 2.86 14.37 17.33
C ASP A 363 1.69 13.37 17.49
N ALA A 364 1.66 12.32 16.68
CA ALA A 364 0.65 11.26 16.82
C ALA A 364 0.68 10.60 18.21
N LYS A 365 1.88 10.34 18.76
CA LYS A 365 2.05 9.81 20.13
C LYS A 365 1.60 10.79 21.21
N LEU A 366 1.79 12.09 21.01
CA LEU A 366 1.25 13.10 21.92
C LEU A 366 -0.28 13.09 21.87
N ARG A 367 -0.85 13.06 20.67
CA ARG A 367 -2.31 13.05 20.48
C ARG A 367 -2.97 11.81 21.08
N ILE A 368 -2.35 10.64 20.94
CA ILE A 368 -2.83 9.41 21.58
C ILE A 368 -2.85 9.59 23.10
N ARG A 369 -1.77 10.09 23.71
CA ARG A 369 -1.72 10.33 25.16
C ARG A 369 -2.79 11.31 25.64
N GLU A 370 -3.00 12.40 24.92
CA GLU A 370 -4.06 13.37 25.24
C GLU A 370 -5.46 12.73 25.23
N LEU A 371 -5.72 11.86 24.24
CA LEU A 371 -6.99 11.13 24.12
C LEU A 371 -7.14 10.08 25.22
N GLU A 372 -6.07 9.38 25.59
CA GLU A 372 -6.06 8.43 26.70
C GLU A 372 -6.35 9.13 28.04
N GLU A 373 -5.74 10.29 28.28
CA GLU A 373 -6.02 11.10 29.47
C GLU A 373 -7.45 11.63 29.48
N ALA A 374 -7.97 12.11 28.33
CA ALA A 374 -9.34 12.56 28.21
C ALA A 374 -10.34 11.41 28.48
N LEU A 375 -10.06 10.22 27.97
CA LEU A 375 -10.84 9.01 28.25
C LEU A 375 -10.82 8.68 29.74
N GLN A 376 -9.65 8.78 30.39
CA GLN A 376 -9.53 8.49 31.82
C GLN A 376 -10.30 9.51 32.68
N ARG A 377 -10.24 10.80 32.31
CA ARG A 377 -11.06 11.85 32.95
C ARG A 377 -12.55 11.57 32.78
N ALA A 378 -13.01 11.25 31.57
CA ALA A 378 -14.42 10.93 31.32
C ALA A 378 -14.90 9.69 32.10
N LYS A 379 -14.05 8.66 32.25
CA LYS A 379 -14.35 7.48 33.09
C LYS A 379 -14.50 7.87 34.57
N GLN A 380 -13.61 8.73 35.07
CA GLN A 380 -13.69 9.21 36.44
C GLN A 380 -14.96 10.04 36.67
N ASP A 381 -15.29 10.94 35.75
CA ASP A 381 -16.50 11.74 35.80
C ASP A 381 -17.76 10.86 35.80
N MET A 382 -17.80 9.85 34.93
CA MET A 382 -18.90 8.87 34.90
C MET A 382 -19.03 8.11 36.23
N ALA A 383 -17.91 7.67 36.82
CA ALA A 383 -17.92 7.02 38.13
C ALA A 383 -18.45 7.95 39.24
N THR A 384 -18.08 9.24 39.21
CA THR A 384 -18.60 10.23 40.17
C THR A 384 -20.09 10.47 40.00
N GLN A 385 -20.59 10.57 38.75
CA GLN A 385 -22.02 10.71 38.46
C GLN A 385 -22.81 9.50 38.96
N VAL A 386 -22.34 8.28 38.72
CA VAL A 386 -22.98 7.04 39.21
C VAL A 386 -23.10 7.08 40.73
N ARG A 387 -22.04 7.52 41.43
CA ARG A 387 -22.07 7.66 42.89
C ARG A 387 -23.09 8.71 43.34
N GLN A 388 -23.12 9.88 42.71
CA GLN A 388 -24.10 10.93 43.02
C GLN A 388 -25.54 10.48 42.77
N TYR A 389 -25.81 9.75 41.68
CA TYR A 389 -27.13 9.16 41.42
C TYR A 389 -27.51 8.12 42.47
N GLN A 390 -26.58 7.30 42.93
CA GLN A 390 -26.84 6.33 44.00
C GLN A 390 -27.15 7.04 45.33
N GLU A 391 -26.40 8.09 45.68
CA GLU A 391 -26.66 8.89 46.88
C GLU A 391 -28.04 9.58 46.80
N LEU A 392 -28.39 10.15 45.65
CA LEU A 392 -29.72 10.75 45.43
C LEU A 392 -30.85 9.72 45.50
N MET A 393 -30.66 8.53 44.94
CA MET A 393 -31.62 7.42 45.06
C MET A 393 -31.83 7.03 46.51
N ASN A 394 -30.75 6.93 47.30
CA ASN A 394 -30.85 6.60 48.72
C ASN A 394 -31.65 7.68 49.49
N ILE A 395 -31.42 8.97 49.21
CA ILE A 395 -32.22 10.06 49.79
C ILE A 395 -33.69 9.95 49.38
N LYS A 396 -33.97 9.67 48.09
CA LYS A 396 -35.34 9.49 47.60
C LYS A 396 -36.05 8.34 48.32
N LEU A 397 -35.38 7.21 48.52
CA LEU A 397 -35.93 6.07 49.26
C LEU A 397 -36.19 6.42 50.73
N ALA A 398 -35.29 7.18 51.38
CA ALA A 398 -35.52 7.66 52.74
C ALA A 398 -36.75 8.58 52.81
N LEU A 399 -36.89 9.52 51.88
CA LEU A 399 -38.06 10.40 51.78
C LEU A 399 -39.36 9.64 51.50
N ASP A 400 -39.34 8.61 50.65
CA ASP A 400 -40.52 7.76 50.44
C ASP A 400 -40.95 7.05 51.72
N ILE A 401 -39.98 6.58 52.52
CA ILE A 401 -40.25 5.97 53.83
C ILE A 401 -40.86 7.02 54.76
N GLU A 402 -40.29 8.22 54.85
CA GLU A 402 -40.85 9.31 55.65
C GLU A 402 -42.29 9.64 55.24
N ILE A 403 -42.57 9.82 53.94
CA ILE A 403 -43.92 10.08 53.42
C ILE A 403 -44.87 8.92 53.77
N ALA A 404 -44.44 7.67 53.62
CA ALA A 404 -45.24 6.51 54.00
C ALA A 404 -45.53 6.48 55.51
N THR A 405 -44.57 6.88 56.35
CA THR A 405 -44.79 7.00 57.80
C THR A 405 -45.75 8.15 58.14
N TYR A 406 -45.62 9.32 57.51
CA TYR A 406 -46.55 10.43 57.68
C TYR A 406 -47.96 10.05 57.25
N ARG A 407 -48.13 9.38 56.11
CA ARG A 407 -49.44 8.86 55.66
C ARG A 407 -50.08 7.91 56.67
N LYS A 408 -49.31 6.95 57.23
CA LYS A 408 -49.82 6.04 58.26
C LYS A 408 -50.26 6.76 59.54
N LEU A 409 -49.54 7.80 59.95
CA LEU A 409 -49.93 8.61 61.12
C LEU A 409 -51.22 9.39 60.85
N LEU A 410 -51.35 9.97 59.66
CA LEU A 410 -52.55 10.67 59.20
C LEU A 410 -53.76 9.73 59.10
N GLU A 411 -53.60 8.55 58.49
CA GLU A 411 -54.65 7.50 58.46
C GLU A 411 -55.10 7.12 59.87
N GLY A 412 -54.16 6.98 60.81
CA GLY A 412 -54.49 6.72 62.22
C GLY A 412 -55.20 7.88 62.93
N GLU A 413 -54.97 9.12 62.51
CA GLU A 413 -55.66 10.30 63.03
C GLU A 413 -57.06 10.45 62.43
N GLU A 414 -57.22 10.19 61.12
CA GLU A 414 -58.52 10.10 60.44
C GLU A 414 -59.39 8.99 61.02
N ASP A 415 -58.83 7.80 61.31
CA ASP A 415 -59.53 6.71 62.00
C ASP A 415 -60.00 7.15 63.40
N ARG A 416 -59.21 7.97 64.10
CA ARG A 416 -59.56 8.51 65.41
C ARG A 416 -60.66 9.56 65.31
N GLU A 417 -60.61 10.44 64.32
CA GLU A 417 -61.67 11.41 64.03
C GLU A 417 -62.97 10.73 63.55
N HIS A 418 -62.88 9.68 62.74
CA HIS A 418 -64.02 8.85 62.33
C HIS A 418 -64.63 8.08 63.51
N ALA A 419 -63.81 7.57 64.42
CA ALA A 419 -64.26 7.00 65.69
C ALA A 419 -64.95 8.07 66.57
N GLN A 420 -64.47 9.31 66.56
CA GLN A 420 -65.03 10.40 67.35
C GLN A 420 -66.32 10.98 66.74
N LYS A 421 -66.42 11.05 65.40
CA LYS A 421 -67.66 11.40 64.67
C LYS A 421 -68.74 10.34 64.81
N SER A 422 -68.39 9.05 64.74
CA SER A 422 -69.36 7.96 64.96
C SER A 422 -69.91 7.95 66.39
N MET A 423 -69.08 8.30 67.38
CA MET A 423 -69.51 8.48 68.77
C MET A 423 -70.36 9.75 68.99
N SER A 424 -70.15 10.80 68.19
CA SER A 424 -70.96 12.02 68.20
C SER A 424 -72.34 11.80 67.55
N THR A 425 -72.43 11.02 66.46
CA THR A 425 -73.73 10.64 65.87
C THR A 425 -74.52 9.68 66.77
N ALA A 426 -73.85 8.84 67.56
CA ALA A 426 -74.52 7.99 68.56
C ALA A 426 -75.08 8.81 69.75
N THR A 427 -74.45 9.93 70.11
CA THR A 427 -74.92 10.83 71.17
C THR A 427 -76.04 11.76 70.70
N ASP A 428 -76.09 12.14 69.41
CA ASP A 428 -77.21 12.94 68.86
C ASP A 428 -78.52 12.12 68.75
N VAL A 429 -78.43 10.83 68.42
CA VAL A 429 -79.60 9.91 68.44
C VAL A 429 -80.08 9.66 69.89
N THR A 430 -79.21 9.72 70.90
CA THR A 430 -79.60 9.56 72.31
C THR A 430 -80.01 10.88 73.01
N CYS A 431 -79.66 12.05 72.48
CA CYS A 431 -80.12 13.34 72.99
C CYS A 431 -81.47 13.79 72.39
N GLY A 432 -81.79 13.38 71.15
CA GLY A 432 -83.08 13.67 70.50
C GLY A 432 -84.27 12.83 71.00
N LEU A 433 -84.05 11.73 71.73
CA LEU A 433 -85.11 10.86 72.25
C LEU A 433 -85.49 11.13 73.72
N LYS A 434 -84.94 12.17 74.36
CA LYS A 434 -85.20 12.49 75.78
C LYS A 434 -86.16 13.67 76.05
N TRP A 435 -86.83 14.19 75.01
CA TRP A 435 -87.82 15.29 75.09
C TRP A 435 -89.24 14.91 74.64
N SER A 436 -89.62 13.63 74.67
CA SER A 436 -91.00 13.20 74.36
C SER A 436 -91.47 12.11 75.31
N CYS A 437 -91.65 12.47 76.59
CA CYS A 437 -92.53 11.79 77.53
C CYS A 437 -93.03 12.81 78.57
N TYR A 438 -94.05 13.56 78.16
CA TYR A 438 -95.15 14.04 79.01
C TYR A 438 -96.43 13.94 78.21
#